data_AF-A0A022L5M8-F1
#
_entry.id   AF-A0A022L5M8-F1
#
_cell.length_a   1.000
_cell.length_b   1.000
_cell.length_c   1.000
_cell.angle_alpha   90.00
_cell.angle_beta   90.00
_cell.angle_gamma   90.00
#
_symmetry.space_group_name_H-M   'P 1'
#
loop_
_entity.id
_entity.type
_entity.pdbx_description
1 polymer ?
#
loop_
_entity_poly.entity_id
_entity_poly.type
_entity_poly.pdbx_seq_one_letter_code
_entity_poly.pdbx_strand_id
1 'polypeptide(L)' 'MLVTLYGRESCPPCIRTKKLLDQAGVAFLYVDIDEDPDALEGLTEQDWVTALPVVITPELQWCGYRPEHIRTITTRYGPS' A
#
# COMPACT_ATOMS: atom_id res chain seq x y z
N MET A 1 6.99 3.58 -12.64
CA MET A 1 7.01 3.77 -11.18
C MET A 1 6.23 2.64 -10.55
N LEU A 2 6.78 1.95 -9.55
CA LEU A 2 6.17 0.78 -8.93
C LEU A 2 5.82 1.09 -7.48
N VAL A 3 4.63 1.64 -7.25
CA VAL A 3 4.02 1.69 -5.91
C VAL A 3 3.11 0.47 -5.83
N THR A 4 3.36 -0.43 -4.89
CA THR A 4 2.51 -1.60 -4.68
C THR A 4 1.81 -1.47 -3.33
N LEU A 5 0.48 -1.50 -3.37
CA LEU A 5 -0.40 -1.47 -2.22
C LEU A 5 -0.99 -2.88 -2.04
N TYR A 6 -0.50 -3.59 -1.03
CA TYR A 6 -1.10 -4.83 -0.60
C TYR A 6 -2.17 -4.56 0.44
N GLY A 7 -3.34 -5.11 0.22
CA GLY A 7 -4.47 -4.95 1.10
C GLY A 7 -5.48 -6.06 0.93
N ARG A 8 -6.63 -5.85 1.55
CA ARG A 8 -7.81 -6.69 1.34
C ARG A 8 -9.05 -5.81 1.28
N GLU A 9 -10.07 -6.23 0.54
CA GLU A 9 -11.31 -5.47 0.40
C GLU A 9 -12.04 -5.27 1.74
N SER A 10 -11.97 -6.25 2.66
CA SER A 10 -12.58 -6.17 4.00
C SER A 10 -11.74 -5.40 5.02
N CYS A 11 -10.92 -4.43 4.59
CA CYS A 11 -10.04 -3.66 5.47
C CYS A 11 -10.20 -2.15 5.26
N PRO A 12 -10.92 -1.46 6.17
CA PRO A 12 -11.12 -0.01 6.11
C PRO A 12 -9.84 0.83 5.90
N PRO A 13 -8.70 0.55 6.56
CA PRO A 13 -7.48 1.32 6.31
C PRO A 13 -6.86 1.05 4.92
N CYS A 14 -7.07 -0.14 4.33
CA CYS A 14 -6.64 -0.43 2.95
C CYS A 14 -7.44 0.42 1.96
N ILE A 15 -8.77 0.38 2.07
CA ILE A 15 -9.69 1.17 1.23
C ILE A 15 -9.33 2.66 1.32
N ARG A 16 -9.06 3.16 2.54
CA ARG A 16 -8.72 4.56 2.77
C ARG A 16 -7.40 4.94 2.12
N THR A 17 -6.38 4.09 2.22
CA THR A 17 -5.06 4.30 1.60
C THR A 17 -5.17 4.30 0.08
N LYS A 18 -5.85 3.30 -0.50
CA LYS A 18 -6.17 3.20 -1.93
C LYS A 18 -6.83 4.49 -2.44
N LYS A 19 -7.85 4.96 -1.73
CA LYS A 19 -8.59 6.18 -2.09
C LYS A 19 -7.71 7.43 -2.05
N LEU A 20 -6.83 7.57 -1.05
CA LEU A 20 -5.92 8.72 -0.96
C LEU A 20 -4.91 8.75 -2.12
N LEU A 21 -4.38 7.59 -2.51
CA LEU A 21 -3.46 7.48 -3.64
C LEU A 21 -4.16 7.79 -4.97
N ASP A 22 -5.37 7.27 -5.14
CA ASP A 22 -6.21 7.52 -6.31
C ASP A 22 -6.58 9.01 -6.44
N GLN A 23 -7.03 9.63 -5.35
CA GLN A 23 -7.32 11.07 -5.29
C GLN A 23 -6.09 11.93 -5.59
N ALA A 24 -4.92 11.46 -5.21
CA ALA A 24 -3.66 12.13 -5.50
C ALA A 24 -3.12 11.82 -6.91
N GLY A 25 -3.81 11.02 -7.73
CA GLY A 25 -3.38 10.67 -9.09
C GLY A 25 -2.08 9.86 -9.14
N VAL A 26 -1.72 9.17 -8.05
CA VAL A 26 -0.53 8.31 -7.99
C VAL A 26 -0.84 7.01 -8.72
N ALA A 27 0.02 6.59 -9.65
CA ALA A 27 -0.06 5.26 -10.24
C ALA A 27 0.45 4.22 -9.23
N PHE A 28 -0.43 3.31 -8.80
CA PHE A 28 -0.10 2.19 -7.90
C PHE A 28 -0.76 0.89 -8.36
N LEU A 29 -0.13 -0.23 -8.01
CA LEU A 29 -0.67 -1.58 -8.16
C LEU A 29 -1.35 -1.98 -6.86
N TYR A 30 -2.64 -2.30 -6.91
CA TYR A 30 -3.34 -2.89 -5.78
C TYR A 30 -3.29 -4.41 -5.89
N VAL A 31 -2.77 -5.08 -4.86
CA VAL A 31 -2.75 -6.55 -4.76
C VAL A 31 -3.65 -6.93 -3.59
N ASP A 32 -4.68 -7.70 -3.90
CA ASP A 32 -5.56 -8.25 -2.88
C ASP A 32 -4.99 -9.57 -2.36
N ILE A 33 -4.59 -9.59 -1.10
CA ILE A 33 -3.95 -10.76 -0.49
C ILE A 33 -4.96 -11.88 -0.16
N ASP A 34 -6.26 -11.59 -0.24
CA ASP A 34 -7.31 -12.60 -0.06
C ASP A 34 -7.47 -13.45 -1.33
N GLU A 35 -7.23 -12.83 -2.49
CA GLU A 35 -7.27 -13.51 -3.80
C GLU A 35 -5.89 -14.06 -4.22
N ASP A 36 -4.80 -13.54 -3.64
CA ASP A 36 -3.44 -13.93 -3.97
C ASP A 36 -2.69 -14.50 -2.73
N PRO A 37 -2.72 -15.84 -2.55
CA PRO A 37 -2.08 -16.47 -1.39
C PRO A 37 -0.55 -16.36 -1.42
N ASP A 38 0.07 -16.25 -2.59
CA ASP A 38 1.52 -16.08 -2.75
C ASP A 38 1.95 -14.71 -2.20
N ALA A 39 1.18 -13.66 -2.49
CA ALA A 39 1.38 -12.34 -1.90
C ALA A 39 1.21 -12.35 -0.37
N LEU A 40 0.26 -13.11 0.15
CA LEU A 40 0.08 -13.25 1.60
C LEU A 40 1.26 -13.97 2.26
N GLU A 41 1.73 -15.07 1.68
CA GLU A 41 2.90 -15.80 2.18
C GLU A 41 4.13 -14.89 2.18
N GLY A 42 4.44 -14.23 1.06
CA GLY A 42 5.59 -13.33 0.96
C GLY A 42 5.54 -12.14 1.92
N LEU A 43 4.34 -11.64 2.27
CA LEU A 43 4.17 -10.63 3.32
C LEU A 43 4.32 -11.19 4.73
N THR A 44 3.87 -12.42 4.97
CA THR A 44 3.96 -13.09 6.27
C THR A 44 5.39 -13.45 6.62
N GLU A 45 6.24 -13.69 5.62
CA GLU A 45 7.68 -13.89 5.80
C GLU A 45 8.42 -12.62 6.27
N GLN A 46 7.80 -11.44 6.19
CA GLN A 46 8.40 -10.18 6.59
C GLN A 46 8.10 -9.87 8.06
N ASP A 47 9.10 -9.91 8.94
CA ASP A 47 8.93 -9.64 10.38
C ASP A 47 8.36 -8.25 10.71
N TRP A 48 8.50 -7.28 9.80
CA TRP A 48 7.98 -5.91 9.98
C TRP A 48 6.50 -5.77 9.58
N VAL A 49 5.93 -6.73 8.85
CA VAL A 49 4.52 -6.70 8.43
C VAL A 49 3.65 -7.17 9.60
N THR A 50 3.09 -6.20 10.31
CA THR A 50 2.24 -6.46 11.50
C THR A 50 0.80 -6.03 11.28
N ALA A 51 0.52 -5.25 10.25
CA ALA A 51 -0.81 -4.71 9.96
C ALA A 51 -0.98 -4.37 8.47
N LEU A 52 -2.23 -4.40 7.99
CA LEU A 52 -2.59 -3.93 6.66
C LEU A 52 -3.07 -2.46 6.71
N PRO A 53 -2.89 -1.69 5.61
CA PRO A 53 -2.26 -2.07 4.34
C PRO A 53 -0.74 -2.13 4.40
N VAL A 54 -0.11 -2.93 3.54
CA VAL A 54 1.33 -2.88 3.31
C VAL A 54 1.60 -2.12 2.02
N VAL A 55 2.45 -1.11 2.08
CA VAL A 55 2.81 -0.30 0.93
C VAL A 55 4.29 -0.43 0.69
N ILE A 56 4.65 -0.80 -0.54
CA ILE A 56 6.01 -0.97 -1.00
C ILE A 56 6.26 0.01 -2.13
N THR A 57 7.26 0.87 -1.94
CA THR A 57 7.79 1.77 -2.96
C THR A 57 9.32 1.62 -3.02
N PRO A 58 10.00 2.14 -4.05
CA PRO A 58 11.46 2.05 -4.15
C PRO A 58 12.21 2.75 -3.02
N GLU A 59 11.61 3.77 -2.41
CA GLU A 59 12.23 4.61 -1.38
C GLU A 59 11.69 4.33 0.03
N LEU A 60 10.46 3.85 0.13
CA LEU A 60 9.74 3.72 1.39
C LEU A 60 8.86 2.47 1.40
N GLN A 61 8.98 1.69 2.48
CA GLN A 61 8.16 0.52 2.73
C GLN A 61 7.57 0.64 4.13
N TRP A 62 6.27 0.40 4.27
CA TRP A 62 5.63 0.44 5.57
C TRP A 62 4.38 -0.43 5.62
N CYS A 63 3.96 -0.76 6.84
CA CYS A 63 2.74 -1.49 7.12
C CYS A 63 1.78 -0.64 7.97
N GLY A 64 0.49 -0.94 7.89
CA GLY A 64 -0.58 -0.24 8.57
C GLY A 64 -0.90 1.15 7.97
N TYR A 65 -1.97 1.76 8.51
CA TYR A 65 -2.39 3.09 8.09
C TYR A 65 -1.42 4.17 8.61
N ARG A 66 -0.72 4.82 7.68
CA ARG A 66 0.24 5.91 7.94
C ARG A 66 -0.01 7.09 6.98
N PRO A 67 -0.87 8.05 7.35
CA PRO A 67 -1.21 9.17 6.47
C PRO A 67 -0.01 10.07 6.14
N GLU A 68 0.98 10.14 7.03
CA GLU A 68 2.25 10.85 6.79
C GLU A 68 3.04 10.26 5.61
N HIS A 69 3.22 8.93 5.58
CA HIS A 69 3.91 8.23 4.50
C HIS A 69 3.14 8.31 3.18
N ILE A 70 1.81 8.18 3.26
CA ILE A 70 0.92 8.38 2.11
C ILE A 70 1.15 9.78 1.53
N ARG A 71 1.15 10.82 2.35
CA ARG A 71 1.40 12.19 1.89
C ARG A 71 2.76 12.35 1.23
N THR A 72 3.81 11.74 1.81
CA THR A 72 5.16 11.71 1.22
C THR A 72 5.14 11.13 -0.18
N ILE A 73 4.54 9.95 -0.37
CA ILE A 73 4.51 9.33 -1.69
C ILE A 73 3.57 10.08 -2.66
N THR A 74 2.46 10.65 -2.20
CA THR A 74 1.61 11.48 -3.08
C THR A 74 2.33 12.75 -3.55
N THR A 75 3.21 13.31 -2.73
CA THR A 75 4.01 14.50 -3.11
C THR A 75 5.10 14.12 -4.12
N ARG A 76 5.66 12.91 -4.01
CA ARG A 76 6.76 12.43 -4.86
C ARG A 76 6.29 11.82 -6.18
N TYR A 77 5.17 11.10 -6.14
CA TYR A 77 4.67 10.28 -7.24
C TYR A 77 3.34 10.80 -7.82
N GLY A 78 2.79 11.89 -7.28
CA GLY A 78 1.58 12.54 -7.81
C GLY A 78 1.85 13.31 -9.11
N PRO A 79 0.80 13.68 -9.85
CA PRO A 79 0.93 14.51 -11.04
C PRO A 79 1.45 15.89 -10.64
N SER A 80 2.52 16.32 -11.32
CA SER A 80 3.12 17.66 -11.15
C SER A 80 2.18 18.77 -11.60
#